data_AF-A0AAN8PPQ0-F1
#
_entry.id   AF-A0AAN8PPQ0-F1
#
_cell.length_a   1.000
_cell.length_b   1.000
_cell.length_c   1.000
_cell.angle_alpha   90.00
_cell.angle_beta   90.00
_cell.angle_gamma   90.00
#
_symmetry.space_group_name_H-M   'P 1'
#
loop_
_entity.id
_entity.type
_entity.pdbx_description
1 polymer ?
#
loop_
_entity_poly.entity_id
_entity_poly.type
_entity_poly.pdbx_seq_one_letter_code
_entity_poly.pdbx_strand_id
1 'polypeptide(L)'
;MNSTGNQQNHEAESNIPAVKSNHKRSATANSSDIMPPTKKSRTQNEANKLDAEDGDNTNHDEVEVEDEDHNGDEDEDEHDSNFSHNDPGPEPKVEQRVYEFGAEKSKLSFKIYSNHGSCDDASDSSDGSSGGSSGWLEDIHVKVSFEGESIGYGLGRYVRRDKIRRSFRAYMDEACQELCDVAFDLFDRRARLRREFIKHAAYKGTGVWGKELDHGSFFVIEEIYIDAGWRRKGVGKRIVMDLIDKSRRDGRNPTFSLARPSCLTFELEKVSRGKTESERREIHIRMRDGVIAFWRSQGFRRIGTSGFFGLATDPNHPANTISPTSDFDPPDVEPDRNEISSVQDAFLAQLGHRVYHGPSGIETYY
;
A
#
# COMPACT_ATOMS: atom_id res chain seq x y z
N MET A 1 -15.71 -11.53 -74.85
CA MET A 1 -15.42 -10.18 -75.38
C MET A 1 -14.93 -9.34 -74.24
N ASN A 2 -13.77 -8.72 -74.44
CA ASN A 2 -12.88 -8.12 -73.44
C ASN A 2 -13.48 -6.85 -72.81
N SER A 3 -13.14 -6.55 -71.55
CA SER A 3 -12.18 -5.47 -71.27
C SER A 3 -11.95 -5.34 -69.76
N THR A 4 -10.70 -5.55 -69.39
CA THR A 4 -10.05 -5.25 -68.11
C THR A 4 -9.86 -3.74 -67.94
N GLY A 5 -9.92 -3.27 -66.68
CA GLY A 5 -9.61 -1.89 -66.29
C GLY A 5 -8.80 -1.87 -64.99
N ASN A 6 -7.50 -1.65 -65.14
CA ASN A 6 -6.49 -1.44 -64.09
C ASN A 6 -6.64 -0.05 -63.43
N GLN A 7 -6.46 0.04 -62.12
CA GLN A 7 -5.96 1.21 -61.38
C GLN A 7 -5.12 0.69 -60.20
N GLN A 8 -3.80 0.58 -60.34
CA GLN A 8 -2.75 1.57 -60.01
C GLN A 8 -2.62 1.89 -58.50
N ASN A 9 -1.59 1.27 -57.94
CA ASN A 9 -0.98 1.52 -56.63
C ASN A 9 -0.36 2.92 -56.58
N HIS A 10 -0.57 3.64 -55.48
CA HIS A 10 0.28 4.75 -55.05
C HIS A 10 0.97 4.37 -53.74
N GLU A 11 2.25 4.00 -53.85
CA GLU A 11 3.19 4.00 -52.74
C GLU A 11 3.53 5.45 -52.39
N ALA A 12 3.37 5.81 -51.11
CA ALA A 12 3.86 7.07 -50.57
C ALA A 12 5.06 6.77 -49.65
N GLU A 13 6.25 6.89 -50.21
CA GLU A 13 7.51 6.91 -49.47
C GLU A 13 7.63 8.25 -48.71
N SER A 14 7.48 8.22 -47.38
CA SER A 14 7.82 9.36 -46.52
C SER A 14 9.27 9.22 -46.04
N ASN A 15 10.17 9.95 -46.70
CA ASN A 15 11.55 10.17 -46.27
C ASN A 15 11.60 10.92 -44.92
N ILE A 16 12.14 10.28 -43.88
CA ILE A 16 12.48 10.92 -42.60
C ILE A 16 14.00 11.19 -42.60
N PRO A 17 14.46 12.45 -42.45
CA PRO A 17 15.88 12.74 -42.33
C PRO A 17 16.38 12.45 -40.91
N ALA A 18 17.49 11.73 -40.84
CA ALA A 18 18.22 11.44 -39.61
C ALA A 18 18.79 12.72 -38.98
N VAL A 19 18.29 13.07 -37.78
CA VAL A 19 18.86 14.13 -36.94
C VAL A 19 20.08 13.59 -36.22
N LYS A 20 21.26 14.06 -36.60
CA LYS A 20 22.52 13.85 -35.87
C LYS A 20 22.56 14.77 -34.64
N SER A 21 22.44 14.22 -33.43
CA SER A 21 22.67 14.96 -32.19
C SER A 21 24.17 15.01 -31.86
N ASN A 22 24.81 16.12 -32.20
CA ASN A 22 26.13 16.48 -31.68
C ASN A 22 25.97 17.22 -30.34
N HIS A 23 26.20 16.54 -29.22
CA HIS A 23 26.39 17.19 -27.92
C HIS A 23 27.87 17.39 -27.62
N LYS A 24 28.37 18.55 -28.07
CA LYS A 24 29.68 19.10 -27.72
C LYS A 24 29.56 19.77 -26.35
N ARG A 25 30.10 19.13 -25.31
CA ARG A 25 30.25 19.75 -23.98
C ARG A 25 31.27 20.89 -24.08
N SER A 26 30.80 22.13 -23.94
CA SER A 26 31.64 23.31 -23.76
C SER A 26 31.73 23.60 -22.26
N ALA A 27 32.94 23.44 -21.72
CA ALA A 27 33.30 23.95 -20.41
C ALA A 27 33.61 25.44 -20.55
N THR A 28 32.88 26.28 -19.82
CA THR A 28 33.26 27.68 -19.58
C THR A 28 33.51 27.84 -18.09
N ALA A 29 34.79 28.01 -17.78
CA ALA A 29 35.26 28.52 -16.51
C ALA A 29 34.90 30.00 -16.41
N ASN A 30 34.41 30.44 -15.25
CA ASN A 30 34.53 31.83 -14.84
C ASN A 30 35.06 31.89 -13.41
N SER A 31 36.08 32.72 -13.28
CA SER A 31 36.95 32.96 -12.13
C SER A 31 36.59 34.32 -11.50
N SER A 32 37.19 34.54 -10.33
CA SER A 32 37.40 35.79 -9.58
C SER A 32 36.21 36.49 -8.90
N ASP A 33 36.18 36.40 -7.56
CA ASP A 33 36.50 37.51 -6.60
C ASP A 33 36.39 36.95 -5.16
N ILE A 34 37.46 36.71 -4.35
CA ILE A 34 38.38 37.62 -3.63
C ILE A 34 37.57 38.61 -2.74
N MET A 35 37.34 38.46 -1.42
CA MET A 35 38.15 38.38 -0.16
C MET A 35 37.13 38.60 1.03
N PRO A 36 37.48 38.62 2.34
CA PRO A 36 38.63 38.11 3.11
C PRO A 36 38.22 37.21 4.32
N PRO A 37 39.18 36.61 5.06
CA PRO A 37 38.92 35.77 6.22
C PRO A 37 39.02 36.53 7.55
N THR A 38 38.00 36.40 8.40
CA THR A 38 38.06 36.83 9.81
C THR A 38 38.38 35.68 10.76
N LYS A 39 39.32 36.00 11.64
CA LYS A 39 40.03 35.18 12.60
C LYS A 39 39.20 34.82 13.86
N LYS A 40 39.58 33.67 14.44
CA LYS A 40 39.73 33.33 15.88
C LYS A 40 38.51 33.14 16.78
N SER A 41 38.41 31.93 17.36
CA SER A 41 38.52 31.57 18.81
C SER A 41 37.87 30.19 18.99
N ARG A 42 38.52 29.04 19.28
CA ARG A 42 39.42 28.60 20.37
C ARG A 42 38.90 28.83 21.81
N THR A 43 38.27 27.76 22.32
CA THR A 43 38.11 27.34 23.74
C THR A 43 37.63 25.88 23.64
N GLN A 44 38.46 24.82 23.79
CA GLN A 44 39.05 24.26 25.02
C GLN A 44 38.20 24.44 26.27
N ASN A 45 37.62 23.31 26.73
CA ASN A 45 37.48 22.85 28.13
C ASN A 45 37.06 21.35 28.02
N GLU A 46 37.94 20.41 28.36
CA GLU A 46 38.07 19.76 29.69
C GLU A 46 36.80 18.99 30.08
N ALA A 47 36.82 17.65 30.00
CA ALA A 47 37.39 16.69 30.95
C ALA A 47 36.48 16.44 32.17
N ASN A 48 35.88 15.25 32.18
CA ASN A 48 35.36 14.45 33.30
C ASN A 48 35.08 13.08 32.65
N LYS A 49 35.81 11.96 32.83
CA LYS A 49 36.46 11.27 33.95
C LYS A 49 35.54 10.96 35.13
N LEU A 50 35.56 9.66 35.52
CA LEU A 50 34.96 8.97 36.68
C LEU A 50 33.56 8.40 36.41
N ASP A 51 33.15 7.15 36.69
CA ASP A 51 33.68 5.90 37.28
C ASP A 51 32.72 4.78 36.76
N ALA A 52 33.10 3.59 36.28
CA ALA A 52 33.56 2.40 37.01
C ALA A 52 32.64 1.93 38.16
N GLU A 53 31.58 1.16 37.86
CA GLU A 53 30.99 0.06 38.67
C GLU A 53 30.22 -0.83 37.66
N ASP A 54 30.62 -2.07 37.35
CA ASP A 54 30.66 -3.32 38.16
C ASP A 54 29.26 -3.71 38.69
N GLY A 55 28.72 -4.83 38.20
CA GLY A 55 27.32 -5.20 38.42
C GLY A 55 26.88 -6.45 37.66
N ASP A 56 27.60 -7.53 37.90
CA ASP A 56 27.21 -8.93 37.71
C ASP A 56 25.82 -9.23 38.31
N ASN A 57 24.92 -9.85 37.53
CA ASN A 57 24.09 -10.95 38.03
C ASN A 57 23.33 -11.65 36.89
N THR A 58 23.98 -12.66 36.32
CA THR A 58 23.33 -13.74 35.57
C THR A 58 22.73 -14.74 36.55
N ASN A 59 21.40 -14.70 36.77
CA ASN A 59 20.67 -15.82 37.32
C ASN A 59 19.96 -16.56 36.17
N HIS A 60 20.56 -17.69 35.79
CA HIS A 60 19.94 -18.76 35.03
C HIS A 60 19.11 -19.59 36.02
N ASP A 61 17.80 -19.39 36.05
CA ASP A 61 16.89 -20.34 36.67
C ASP A 61 16.42 -21.31 35.59
N GLU A 62 17.00 -22.51 35.62
CA GLU A 62 16.53 -23.70 34.92
C GLU A 62 15.21 -24.13 35.55
N VAL A 63 14.10 -23.93 34.84
CA VAL A 63 12.80 -24.49 35.22
C VAL A 63 12.63 -25.79 34.44
N GLU A 64 12.83 -26.90 35.13
CA GLU A 64 12.43 -28.23 34.67
C GLU A 64 10.90 -28.22 34.48
N VAL A 65 10.46 -28.44 33.23
CA VAL A 65 9.04 -28.61 32.92
C VAL A 65 8.78 -30.10 33.01
N GLU A 66 8.08 -30.52 34.06
CA GLU A 66 7.62 -31.90 34.25
C GLU A 66 6.53 -32.22 33.21
N ASP A 67 6.76 -33.28 32.44
CA ASP A 67 5.81 -33.87 31.52
C ASP A 67 4.67 -34.54 32.31
N GLU A 68 3.52 -33.87 32.44
CA GLU A 68 2.30 -34.51 32.94
C GLU A 68 1.50 -35.12 31.78
N ASP A 69 1.67 -36.43 31.63
CA ASP A 69 0.84 -37.33 30.83
C ASP A 69 -0.62 -37.32 31.34
N HIS A 70 -1.48 -36.47 30.78
CA HIS A 70 -2.92 -36.55 31.01
C HIS A 70 -3.61 -37.35 29.90
N ASN A 71 -3.67 -38.67 30.12
CA ASN A 71 -4.61 -39.56 29.42
C ASN A 71 -6.00 -39.34 30.04
N GLY A 72 -6.83 -38.51 29.39
CA GLY A 72 -8.20 -38.25 29.78
C GLY A 72 -9.16 -38.74 28.70
N ASP A 73 -9.91 -39.77 29.07
CA ASP A 73 -10.89 -40.54 28.31
C ASP A 73 -11.79 -39.76 27.35
N GLU A 74 -12.00 -40.40 26.19
CA GLU A 74 -12.89 -40.04 25.09
C GLU A 74 -14.36 -40.23 25.50
N ASP A 75 -15.05 -39.16 25.91
CA ASP A 75 -16.52 -39.14 25.98
C ASP A 75 -17.07 -38.61 24.64
N GLU A 76 -17.48 -39.53 23.78
CA GLU A 76 -18.18 -39.29 22.52
C GLU A 76 -19.61 -38.77 22.78
N ASP A 77 -19.73 -37.49 23.15
CA ASP A 77 -21.03 -36.82 23.19
C ASP A 77 -21.50 -36.51 21.76
N GLU A 78 -22.35 -37.40 21.22
CA GLU A 78 -23.15 -37.21 20.01
C GLU A 78 -24.15 -36.06 20.21
N HIS A 79 -23.64 -34.82 20.24
CA HIS A 79 -24.49 -33.63 20.17
C HIS A 79 -24.96 -33.44 18.74
N ASP A 80 -26.21 -33.85 18.52
CA ASP A 80 -27.06 -33.59 17.36
C ASP A 80 -27.14 -32.07 17.13
N SER A 81 -26.14 -31.54 16.41
CA SER A 81 -26.01 -30.12 16.10
C SER A 81 -27.12 -29.75 15.12
N ASN A 82 -28.23 -29.34 15.72
CA ASN A 82 -29.37 -28.74 15.05
C ASN A 82 -28.84 -27.52 14.28
N PHE A 83 -28.50 -27.72 13.00
CA PHE A 83 -27.99 -26.71 12.07
C PHE A 83 -29.05 -25.62 11.93
N SER A 84 -29.00 -24.67 12.87
CA SER A 84 -29.76 -23.43 12.84
C SER A 84 -29.52 -22.83 11.47
N HIS A 85 -30.57 -22.78 10.65
CA HIS A 85 -30.52 -22.13 9.34
C HIS A 85 -30.08 -20.70 9.57
N ASN A 86 -28.81 -20.42 9.24
CA ASN A 86 -28.26 -19.09 9.27
C ASN A 86 -29.08 -18.26 8.30
N ASP A 87 -29.95 -17.42 8.86
CA ASP A 87 -30.71 -16.42 8.12
C ASP A 87 -29.70 -15.59 7.31
N PRO A 88 -29.71 -15.66 5.97
CA PRO A 88 -28.74 -14.97 5.15
C PRO A 88 -28.88 -13.48 5.47
N GLY A 89 -27.85 -12.93 6.11
CA GLY A 89 -27.81 -11.53 6.49
C GLY A 89 -28.14 -10.62 5.29
N PRO A 90 -28.60 -9.39 5.56
CA PRO A 90 -29.07 -8.49 4.51
C PRO A 90 -28.03 -8.36 3.39
N GLU A 91 -28.46 -8.64 2.15
CA GLU A 91 -27.58 -8.57 0.99
C GLU A 91 -26.92 -7.18 0.89
N PRO A 92 -25.61 -7.11 0.66
CA PRO A 92 -24.92 -5.84 0.56
C PRO A 92 -25.46 -5.01 -0.60
N LYS A 93 -25.62 -3.69 -0.39
CA LYS A 93 -26.08 -2.78 -1.44
C LYS A 93 -25.03 -2.65 -2.55
N VAL A 94 -25.19 -3.41 -3.63
CA VAL A 94 -24.30 -3.39 -4.79
C VAL A 94 -24.69 -2.29 -5.77
N GLU A 95 -23.76 -1.38 -6.05
CA GLU A 95 -23.85 -0.40 -7.13
C GLU A 95 -23.15 -0.97 -8.38
N GLN A 96 -23.85 -1.01 -9.51
CA GLN A 96 -23.28 -1.46 -10.78
C GLN A 96 -23.11 -0.28 -11.75
N ARG A 97 -21.93 -0.16 -12.35
CA ARG A 97 -21.61 0.83 -13.39
C ARG A 97 -21.00 0.13 -14.60
N VAL A 98 -21.20 0.72 -15.78
CA VAL A 98 -20.60 0.22 -17.02
C VAL A 98 -19.80 1.34 -17.65
N TYR A 99 -18.56 1.03 -18.07
CA TYR A 99 -17.68 2.00 -18.72
C TYR A 99 -17.10 1.40 -20.01
N GLU A 100 -16.82 2.26 -20.99
CA GLU A 100 -16.18 1.90 -22.25
C GLU A 100 -14.68 2.21 -22.20
N PHE A 101 -13.84 1.25 -22.62
CA PHE A 101 -12.39 1.37 -22.61
C PHE A 101 -11.76 0.97 -23.96
N GLY A 102 -10.62 1.59 -24.28
CA GLY A 102 -9.84 1.29 -25.48
C GLY A 102 -10.44 1.84 -26.77
N ALA A 103 -9.73 1.64 -27.88
CA ALA A 103 -10.18 2.04 -29.22
C ALA A 103 -11.44 1.27 -29.68
N GLU A 104 -11.56 0.03 -29.24
CA GLU A 104 -12.68 -0.88 -29.55
C GLU A 104 -13.93 -0.60 -28.70
N LYS A 105 -13.83 0.31 -27.71
CA LYS A 105 -14.93 0.65 -26.78
C LYS A 105 -15.48 -0.58 -26.05
N SER A 106 -14.59 -1.48 -25.63
CA SER A 106 -14.95 -2.65 -24.83
C SER A 106 -15.70 -2.20 -23.57
N LYS A 107 -16.87 -2.81 -23.32
CA LYS A 107 -17.73 -2.47 -22.17
C LYS A 107 -17.34 -3.31 -20.96
N LEU A 108 -16.92 -2.65 -19.90
CA LEU A 108 -16.53 -3.29 -18.64
C LEU A 108 -17.58 -2.97 -17.59
N SER A 109 -17.98 -3.98 -16.82
CA SER A 109 -18.90 -3.85 -15.70
C SER A 109 -18.13 -3.73 -14.40
N PHE A 110 -18.47 -2.73 -13.59
CA PHE A 110 -17.90 -2.44 -12.28
C PHE A 110 -18.98 -2.66 -11.24
N LYS A 111 -18.75 -3.59 -10.31
CA LYS A 111 -19.61 -3.83 -9.15
C LYS A 111 -18.93 -3.23 -7.92
N ILE A 112 -19.56 -2.25 -7.30
CA ILE A 112 -19.04 -1.47 -6.18
C ILE A 112 -19.94 -1.74 -4.98
N TYR A 113 -19.37 -2.23 -3.89
CA TYR A 113 -20.13 -2.55 -2.69
C TYR A 113 -19.32 -2.30 -1.43
N SER A 114 -20.01 -2.24 -0.30
CA SER A 114 -19.39 -2.06 1.00
C SER A 114 -19.84 -3.16 1.94
N ASN A 115 -18.91 -3.70 2.71
CA ASN A 115 -19.17 -4.68 3.75
C ASN A 115 -18.72 -4.07 5.08
N HIS A 116 -19.48 -4.32 6.15
CA HIS A 116 -18.93 -4.11 7.49
C HIS A 116 -17.84 -5.17 7.66
N GLY A 117 -16.59 -4.73 7.82
CA GLY A 117 -15.47 -5.65 7.95
C GLY A 117 -15.76 -6.59 9.12
N SER A 118 -15.90 -7.88 8.82
CA SER A 118 -16.11 -8.88 9.85
C SER A 118 -14.73 -9.26 10.37
N CYS A 119 -14.38 -8.70 11.52
CA CYS A 119 -13.27 -9.22 12.31
C CYS A 119 -13.79 -10.44 13.07
N ASP A 120 -14.13 -11.50 12.33
CA ASP A 120 -14.78 -12.70 12.89
C ASP A 120 -13.81 -13.64 13.64
N ASP A 121 -12.54 -13.23 13.82
CA ASP A 121 -11.53 -13.98 14.59
C ASP A 121 -11.47 -13.58 16.08
N ALA A 122 -12.47 -12.86 16.60
CA ALA A 122 -12.61 -12.67 18.04
C ALA A 122 -13.09 -13.97 18.69
N SER A 123 -12.16 -14.88 18.90
CA SER A 123 -12.33 -16.12 19.65
C SER A 123 -12.93 -15.86 21.03
N ASP A 124 -14.17 -16.32 21.18
CA ASP A 124 -14.76 -16.92 22.38
C ASP A 124 -14.59 -16.20 23.73
N SER A 125 -14.64 -14.87 23.72
CA SER A 125 -14.84 -14.11 24.96
C SER A 125 -16.32 -14.17 25.35
N SER A 126 -16.67 -15.20 26.12
CA SER A 126 -18.00 -15.51 26.68
C SER A 126 -18.58 -14.46 27.66
N ASP A 127 -18.01 -13.25 27.70
CA ASP A 127 -18.65 -12.12 28.38
C ASP A 127 -19.79 -11.62 27.50
N GLY A 128 -21.03 -11.92 27.90
CA GLY A 128 -22.30 -11.57 27.24
C GLY A 128 -22.57 -10.06 27.03
N SER A 129 -21.54 -9.23 27.00
CA SER A 129 -21.59 -7.87 26.47
C SER A 129 -21.74 -7.92 24.95
N SER A 130 -23.00 -8.02 24.50
CA SER A 130 -23.47 -7.85 23.12
C SER A 130 -22.49 -7.03 22.27
N GLY A 131 -21.62 -7.76 21.57
CA GLY A 131 -20.55 -7.25 20.72
C GLY A 131 -21.16 -6.52 19.53
N GLY A 132 -21.47 -5.24 19.73
CA GLY A 132 -21.88 -4.37 18.65
C GLY A 132 -20.75 -4.33 17.62
N SER A 133 -21.04 -4.78 16.40
CA SER A 133 -20.17 -4.63 15.22
C SER A 133 -19.47 -3.29 15.31
N SER A 134 -18.15 -3.34 15.47
CA SER A 134 -17.38 -2.25 16.06
C SER A 134 -17.43 -0.97 15.22
N GLY A 135 -17.95 -1.05 13.98
CA GLY A 135 -18.49 0.05 13.18
C GLY A 135 -17.48 1.17 12.94
N TRP A 136 -16.20 0.87 13.19
CA TRP A 136 -15.06 1.74 12.97
C TRP A 136 -14.37 1.39 11.66
N LEU A 137 -14.52 0.15 11.19
CA LEU A 137 -13.98 -0.34 9.94
C LEU A 137 -15.12 -0.69 8.98
N GLU A 138 -14.95 -0.32 7.72
CA GLU A 138 -15.85 -0.71 6.64
C GLU A 138 -15.04 -0.93 5.36
N ASP A 139 -15.22 -2.09 4.75
CA ASP A 139 -14.51 -2.46 3.54
C ASP A 139 -15.31 -2.00 2.33
N ILE A 140 -14.60 -1.54 1.31
CA ILE A 140 -15.15 -1.09 0.05
C ILE A 140 -14.44 -1.86 -1.06
N HIS A 141 -15.24 -2.57 -1.84
CA HIS A 141 -14.76 -3.40 -2.92
C HIS A 141 -15.20 -2.83 -4.27
N VAL A 142 -14.35 -2.98 -5.27
CA VAL A 142 -14.66 -2.76 -6.68
C VAL A 142 -14.25 -4.01 -7.44
N LYS A 143 -15.22 -4.73 -8.02
CA LYS A 143 -14.98 -5.86 -8.91
C LYS A 143 -15.21 -5.45 -10.35
N VAL A 144 -14.26 -5.77 -11.23
CA VAL A 144 -14.32 -5.41 -12.65
C VAL A 144 -14.41 -6.67 -13.49
N SER A 145 -15.40 -6.73 -14.37
CA SER A 145 -15.59 -7.85 -15.29
C SER A 145 -15.75 -7.41 -16.74
N PHE A 146 -15.24 -8.22 -17.66
CA PHE A 146 -15.44 -8.12 -19.10
C PHE A 146 -16.06 -9.43 -19.60
N GLU A 147 -17.20 -9.34 -20.30
CA GLU A 147 -17.92 -10.52 -20.82
C GLU A 147 -18.23 -11.61 -19.77
N GLY A 148 -18.37 -11.19 -18.50
CA GLY A 148 -18.63 -12.09 -17.37
C GLY A 148 -17.38 -12.56 -16.62
N GLU A 149 -16.20 -12.41 -17.21
CA GLU A 149 -14.92 -12.80 -16.59
C GLU A 149 -14.36 -11.67 -15.71
N SER A 150 -13.84 -12.02 -14.54
CA SER A 150 -13.19 -11.05 -13.63
C SER A 150 -11.80 -10.68 -14.15
N ILE A 151 -11.58 -9.40 -14.42
CA ILE A 151 -10.34 -8.87 -15.00
C ILE A 151 -9.62 -7.88 -14.07
N GLY A 152 -10.24 -7.53 -12.95
CA GLY A 152 -9.66 -6.60 -11.99
C GLY A 152 -10.46 -6.49 -10.71
N TYR A 153 -9.77 -6.03 -9.68
CA TYR A 153 -10.29 -5.92 -8.33
C TYR A 153 -9.63 -4.74 -7.61
N GLY A 154 -10.37 -4.11 -6.72
CA GLY A 154 -9.86 -3.11 -5.79
C GLY A 154 -10.47 -3.28 -4.41
N LEU A 155 -9.64 -3.16 -3.38
CA LEU A 155 -10.02 -3.14 -1.97
C LEU A 155 -9.55 -1.83 -1.34
N GLY A 156 -10.42 -1.17 -0.60
CA GLY A 156 -10.01 -0.17 0.35
C GLY A 156 -10.86 -0.19 1.60
N ARG A 157 -10.31 0.32 2.70
CA ARG A 157 -10.92 0.28 4.02
C ARG A 157 -11.14 1.69 4.56
N TYR A 158 -12.36 1.97 4.98
CA TYR A 158 -12.74 3.21 5.62
C TYR A 158 -12.60 3.09 7.14
N VAL A 159 -11.75 3.92 7.74
CA VAL A 159 -11.39 3.89 9.16
C VAL A 159 -11.98 5.10 9.87
N ARG A 160 -12.96 4.89 10.74
CA ARG A 160 -13.51 5.88 11.68
C ARG A 160 -12.62 5.98 12.90
N ARG A 161 -11.44 6.57 12.72
CA ARG A 161 -10.40 6.67 13.75
C ARG A 161 -10.89 7.16 15.11
N ASP A 162 -11.83 8.10 15.16
CA ASP A 162 -12.33 8.65 16.42
C ASP A 162 -12.97 7.59 17.33
N LYS A 163 -13.50 6.50 16.76
CA LYS A 163 -14.05 5.37 17.53
C LYS A 163 -12.97 4.50 18.19
N ILE A 164 -11.79 4.42 17.58
CA ILE A 164 -10.69 3.56 18.05
C ILE A 164 -9.52 4.33 18.62
N ARG A 165 -9.63 5.65 18.81
CA ARG A 165 -8.48 6.52 19.09
C ARG A 165 -7.67 6.14 20.33
N ARG A 166 -8.31 5.58 21.37
CA ARG A 166 -7.65 5.16 22.62
C ARG A 166 -6.76 3.93 22.45
N SER A 167 -7.14 3.04 21.54
CA SER A 167 -6.44 1.77 21.27
C SER A 167 -6.11 1.64 19.78
N PHE A 168 -5.80 2.77 19.14
CA PHE A 168 -5.74 2.87 17.68
C PHE A 168 -4.77 1.86 17.06
N ARG A 169 -3.58 1.70 17.65
CA ARG A 169 -2.61 0.73 17.15
C ARG A 169 -3.09 -0.70 17.30
N ALA A 170 -3.67 -1.07 18.44
CA ALA A 170 -4.17 -2.43 18.67
C ALA A 170 -5.25 -2.80 17.65
N TYR A 171 -6.27 -1.95 17.47
CA TYR A 171 -7.34 -2.22 16.49
C TYR A 171 -6.84 -2.28 15.04
N MET A 172 -5.87 -1.44 14.67
CA MET A 172 -5.32 -1.44 13.31
C MET A 172 -4.40 -2.64 13.05
N ASP A 173 -3.66 -3.07 14.07
CA ASP A 173 -2.78 -4.25 14.03
C ASP A 173 -3.57 -5.56 13.89
N GLU A 174 -4.65 -5.68 14.67
CA GLU A 174 -5.54 -6.83 14.64
C GLU A 174 -6.29 -6.97 13.31
N ALA A 175 -6.69 -5.85 12.69
CA ALA A 175 -7.55 -5.86 11.51
C ALA A 175 -6.88 -6.39 10.21
N CYS A 176 -5.67 -5.93 9.90
CA CYS A 176 -4.82 -6.46 8.82
C CYS A 176 -3.41 -5.86 8.84
N GLN A 177 -2.48 -6.47 8.09
CA GLN A 177 -1.10 -6.01 8.01
C GLN A 177 -0.98 -4.59 7.44
N GLU A 178 -1.79 -4.23 6.44
CA GLU A 178 -1.71 -2.93 5.80
C GLU A 178 -2.18 -1.80 6.72
N LEU A 179 -3.20 -2.05 7.55
CA LEU A 179 -3.62 -1.11 8.59
C LEU A 179 -2.60 -1.05 9.73
N CYS A 180 -1.98 -2.18 10.10
CA CYS A 180 -0.84 -2.20 11.01
C CYS A 180 0.27 -1.25 10.51
N ASP A 181 0.72 -1.44 9.27
CA ASP A 181 1.75 -0.61 8.65
C ASP A 181 1.37 0.87 8.68
N VAL A 182 0.12 1.23 8.34
CA VAL A 182 -0.38 2.60 8.47
C VAL A 182 -0.22 3.12 9.90
N ALA A 183 -0.66 2.34 10.90
CA ALA A 183 -0.66 2.75 12.29
C ALA A 183 0.74 2.91 12.89
N PHE A 184 1.67 2.05 12.50
CA PHE A 184 3.03 2.06 13.02
C PHE A 184 3.94 3.01 12.23
N ASP A 185 3.85 3.06 10.90
CA ASP A 185 4.78 3.86 10.09
C ASP A 185 4.40 5.34 10.02
N LEU A 186 3.10 5.68 10.01
CA LEU A 186 2.65 7.08 9.90
C LEU A 186 2.35 7.72 11.24
N PHE A 187 1.74 6.98 12.16
CA PHE A 187 1.16 7.56 13.36
C PHE A 187 1.96 7.23 14.63
N ASP A 188 1.91 8.12 15.61
CA ASP A 188 2.40 7.89 16.97
C ASP A 188 1.40 7.00 17.77
N ARG A 189 1.75 6.68 19.01
CA ARG A 189 0.89 5.86 19.91
C ARG A 189 -0.47 6.51 20.21
N ARG A 190 -0.66 7.80 19.90
CA ARG A 190 -1.88 8.57 20.11
C ARG A 190 -2.64 8.82 18.80
N ALA A 191 -2.31 8.09 17.74
CA ALA A 191 -2.93 8.22 16.42
C ALA A 191 -2.80 9.64 15.84
N ARG A 192 -1.67 10.30 16.10
CA ARG A 192 -1.27 11.58 15.49
C ARG A 192 -0.13 11.34 14.53
N LEU A 193 -0.05 12.12 13.45
CA LEU A 193 1.05 12.04 12.51
C LEU A 193 2.36 12.24 13.26
N ARG A 194 3.29 11.32 13.01
CA ARG A 194 4.63 11.34 13.57
C ARG A 194 5.31 12.70 13.34
N ARG A 195 5.96 13.22 14.38
CA ARG A 195 6.50 14.60 14.39
C ARG A 195 7.61 14.80 13.37
N GLU A 196 8.34 13.74 13.04
CA GLU A 196 9.39 13.74 12.04
C GLU A 196 8.86 14.15 10.66
N PHE A 197 7.64 13.74 10.30
CA PHE A 197 7.02 14.11 9.02
C PHE A 197 6.49 15.54 8.97
N ILE A 198 6.42 16.23 10.12
CA ILE A 198 5.95 17.62 10.21
C ILE A 198 7.11 18.59 10.33
N LYS A 199 8.05 18.32 11.24
CA LYS A 199 9.05 19.30 11.70
C LYS A 199 10.47 19.00 11.26
N HIS A 200 10.80 17.76 10.93
CA HIS A 200 12.19 17.39 10.67
C HIS A 200 12.65 17.93 9.32
N ALA A 201 13.88 18.48 9.26
CA ALA A 201 14.41 19.07 8.04
C ALA A 201 14.50 18.05 6.88
N ALA A 202 14.92 16.81 7.18
CA ALA A 202 15.11 15.76 6.19
C ALA A 202 13.90 14.80 6.03
N TYR A 203 13.05 14.64 7.06
CA TYR A 203 12.01 13.60 7.06
C TYR A 203 10.62 14.14 6.68
N LYS A 204 10.42 15.46 6.65
CA LYS A 204 9.13 16.06 6.26
C LYS A 204 8.80 15.94 4.77
N GLY A 205 9.72 15.45 3.93
CA GLY A 205 9.54 15.38 2.49
C GLY A 205 9.25 16.77 1.91
N THR A 206 8.14 16.90 1.17
CA THR A 206 7.67 18.18 0.63
C THR A 206 7.12 19.13 1.70
N GLY A 207 6.80 18.63 2.90
CA GLY A 207 6.31 19.43 4.03
C GLY A 207 4.88 19.95 3.89
N VAL A 208 4.11 19.44 2.91
CA VAL A 208 2.70 19.82 2.71
C VAL A 208 1.73 19.07 3.60
N TRP A 209 2.21 18.03 4.29
CA TRP A 209 1.43 17.23 5.23
C TRP A 209 1.77 17.61 6.66
N GLY A 210 0.74 17.71 7.50
CA GLY A 210 0.82 18.25 8.84
C GLY A 210 -0.22 17.66 9.79
N LYS A 211 -0.65 18.48 10.75
CA LYS A 211 -1.57 18.06 11.83
C LYS A 211 -2.99 17.79 11.34
N GLU A 212 -3.33 18.17 10.11
CA GLU A 212 -4.60 17.79 9.49
C GLU A 212 -4.76 16.26 9.42
N LEU A 213 -3.66 15.53 9.33
CA LEU A 213 -3.67 14.06 9.42
C LEU A 213 -3.99 13.54 10.83
N ASP A 214 -3.98 14.35 11.89
CA ASP A 214 -4.26 13.91 13.28
C ASP A 214 -5.76 13.67 13.55
N HIS A 215 -6.65 14.19 12.69
CA HIS A 215 -8.08 14.30 12.95
C HIS A 215 -8.98 13.71 11.86
N GLY A 216 -10.16 13.23 12.26
CA GLY A 216 -11.16 12.68 11.36
C GLY A 216 -10.87 11.26 10.89
N SER A 217 -11.78 10.77 10.05
CA SER A 217 -11.71 9.45 9.43
C SER A 217 -10.82 9.48 8.20
N PHE A 218 -10.32 8.32 7.79
CA PHE A 218 -9.51 8.21 6.58
C PHE A 218 -9.84 6.93 5.82
N PHE A 219 -9.43 6.89 4.56
CA PHE A 219 -9.62 5.74 3.69
C PHE A 219 -8.27 5.18 3.28
N VAL A 220 -8.06 3.87 3.37
CA VAL A 220 -6.82 3.22 2.94
C VAL A 220 -7.13 2.39 1.71
N ILE A 221 -6.44 2.62 0.59
CA ILE A 221 -6.51 1.72 -0.55
C ILE A 221 -5.42 0.67 -0.35
N GLU A 222 -5.86 -0.57 -0.19
CA GLU A 222 -5.04 -1.70 0.22
C GLU A 222 -4.55 -2.46 -1.01
N GLU A 223 -5.49 -2.89 -1.85
CA GLU A 223 -5.18 -3.77 -2.96
C GLU A 223 -5.80 -3.25 -4.27
N ILE A 224 -5.02 -3.31 -5.35
CA ILE A 224 -5.52 -3.13 -6.71
C ILE A 224 -4.87 -4.20 -7.58
N TYR A 225 -5.72 -5.05 -8.16
CA TYR A 225 -5.33 -6.05 -9.12
C TYR A 225 -5.96 -5.76 -10.48
N ILE A 226 -5.17 -5.95 -11.54
CA ILE A 226 -5.62 -5.83 -12.92
C ILE A 226 -4.92 -6.90 -13.72
N ASP A 227 -5.70 -7.66 -14.47
CA ASP A 227 -5.19 -8.63 -15.43
C ASP A 227 -4.24 -7.95 -16.44
N ALA A 228 -3.18 -8.65 -16.82
CA ALA A 228 -2.12 -8.11 -17.67
C ALA A 228 -2.63 -7.55 -19.01
N GLY A 229 -3.63 -8.19 -19.63
CA GLY A 229 -4.23 -7.76 -20.90
C GLY A 229 -5.06 -6.47 -20.78
N TRP A 230 -5.40 -6.06 -19.55
CA TRP A 230 -6.19 -4.87 -19.25
C TRP A 230 -5.37 -3.73 -18.62
N ARG A 231 -4.09 -3.96 -18.33
CA ARG A 231 -3.17 -2.92 -17.86
C ARG A 231 -2.99 -1.84 -18.92
N ARG A 232 -2.71 -0.62 -18.47
CA ARG A 232 -2.50 0.58 -19.31
C ARG A 232 -3.68 1.02 -20.18
N LYS A 233 -4.86 0.40 -20.04
CA LYS A 233 -6.11 0.82 -20.70
C LYS A 233 -6.96 1.80 -19.85
N GLY A 234 -6.46 2.21 -18.68
CA GLY A 234 -7.17 3.13 -17.77
C GLY A 234 -8.05 2.46 -16.72
N VAL A 235 -8.14 1.12 -16.71
CA VAL A 235 -8.96 0.35 -15.75
C VAL A 235 -8.57 0.64 -14.29
N GLY A 236 -7.28 0.61 -13.97
CA GLY A 236 -6.79 0.87 -12.61
C GLY A 236 -7.13 2.26 -12.08
N LYS A 237 -7.03 3.28 -12.95
CA LYS A 237 -7.47 4.64 -12.62
C LYS A 237 -8.95 4.64 -12.26
N ARG A 238 -9.79 3.93 -13.02
CA ARG A 238 -11.22 3.86 -12.73
C ARG A 238 -11.51 3.16 -11.41
N ILE A 239 -10.81 2.06 -11.10
CA ILE A 239 -10.93 1.37 -9.80
C ILE A 239 -10.62 2.33 -8.64
N VAL A 240 -9.50 3.06 -8.70
CA VAL A 240 -9.13 4.05 -7.67
C VAL A 240 -10.21 5.13 -7.51
N MET A 241 -10.71 5.65 -8.63
CA MET A 241 -11.77 6.67 -8.60
C MET A 241 -13.06 6.13 -7.97
N ASP A 242 -13.49 4.93 -8.36
CA ASP A 242 -14.72 4.32 -7.82
C ASP A 242 -14.59 3.99 -6.32
N LEU A 243 -13.41 3.54 -5.86
CA LEU A 243 -13.10 3.35 -4.44
C LEU A 243 -13.20 4.67 -3.65
N ILE A 244 -12.56 5.74 -4.14
CA ILE A 244 -12.58 7.07 -3.50
C ILE A 244 -13.98 7.67 -3.52
N ASP A 245 -14.69 7.55 -4.63
CA ASP A 245 -16.05 8.07 -4.75
C ASP A 245 -16.99 7.35 -3.77
N LYS A 246 -16.86 6.03 -3.64
CA LYS A 246 -17.67 5.24 -2.71
C LYS A 246 -17.31 5.54 -1.26
N SER A 247 -16.04 5.76 -0.94
CA SER A 247 -15.60 6.12 0.43
C SER A 247 -16.07 7.51 0.88
N ARG A 248 -16.56 8.36 -0.03
CA ARG A 248 -17.14 9.68 0.26
C ARG A 248 -18.66 9.71 0.30
N ARG A 249 -19.32 8.55 0.18
CA ARG A 249 -20.79 8.41 0.17
C ARG A 249 -21.30 7.72 1.43
N ASP A 250 -22.62 7.66 1.57
CA ASP A 250 -23.31 6.92 2.63
C ASP A 250 -22.90 7.39 4.05
N GLY A 251 -22.72 8.71 4.22
CA GLY A 251 -22.31 9.32 5.49
C GLY A 251 -20.83 9.18 5.83
N ARG A 252 -20.03 8.59 4.94
CA ARG A 252 -18.57 8.58 5.04
C ARG A 252 -18.00 9.88 4.50
N ASN A 253 -16.97 10.39 5.17
CA ASN A 253 -16.28 11.61 4.76
C ASN A 253 -14.82 11.57 5.20
N PRO A 254 -13.98 10.73 4.54
CA PRO A 254 -12.58 10.64 4.89
C PRO A 254 -11.89 11.98 4.59
N THR A 255 -11.15 12.51 5.56
CA THR A 255 -10.36 13.74 5.40
C THR A 255 -9.27 13.54 4.34
N PHE A 256 -8.76 12.31 4.26
CA PHE A 256 -7.70 11.90 3.35
C PHE A 256 -7.84 10.43 2.95
N SER A 257 -7.33 10.10 1.78
CA SER A 257 -7.10 8.73 1.33
C SER A 257 -5.61 8.41 1.38
N LEU A 258 -5.25 7.22 1.84
CA LEU A 258 -3.90 6.72 1.97
C LEU A 258 -3.68 5.54 1.03
N ALA A 259 -2.46 5.39 0.54
CA ALA A 259 -2.03 4.21 -0.19
C ALA A 259 -0.54 3.97 0.07
N ARG A 260 -0.13 2.70 0.09
CA ARG A 260 1.28 2.31 0.07
C ARG A 260 1.62 1.81 -1.34
N PRO A 261 2.40 2.55 -2.13
CA PRO A 261 2.86 2.06 -3.43
C PRO A 261 3.72 0.81 -3.27
N SER A 262 3.15 -0.35 -3.57
CA SER A 262 3.85 -1.63 -3.61
C SER A 262 3.38 -2.44 -4.81
N CYS A 263 4.18 -3.44 -5.18
CA CYS A 263 3.77 -4.45 -6.15
C CYS A 263 3.25 -5.66 -5.39
N LEU A 264 2.22 -6.31 -5.92
CA LEU A 264 1.75 -7.57 -5.36
C LEU A 264 2.88 -8.61 -5.46
N THR A 265 3.17 -9.29 -4.36
CA THR A 265 4.30 -10.22 -4.26
C THR A 265 4.24 -11.29 -5.35
N PHE A 266 3.06 -11.87 -5.59
CA PHE A 266 2.91 -12.90 -6.61
C PHE A 266 3.22 -12.41 -8.03
N GLU A 267 2.93 -11.13 -8.35
CA GLU A 267 3.28 -10.54 -9.64
C GLU A 267 4.80 -10.40 -9.77
N LEU A 268 5.45 -9.91 -8.70
CA LEU A 268 6.90 -9.77 -8.65
C LEU A 268 7.60 -11.13 -8.78
N GLU A 269 7.16 -12.14 -8.04
CA GLU A 269 7.66 -13.51 -8.10
C GLU A 269 7.50 -14.12 -9.50
N LYS A 270 6.32 -13.94 -10.11
CA LYS A 270 6.04 -14.44 -11.46
C LYS A 270 7.02 -13.88 -12.49
N VAL A 271 7.34 -12.59 -12.44
CA VAL A 271 8.26 -11.97 -13.40
C VAL A 271 9.74 -12.18 -13.06
N SER A 272 10.06 -12.48 -11.81
CA SER A 272 11.43 -12.67 -11.30
C SER A 272 11.88 -14.13 -11.25
N ARG A 273 10.98 -15.08 -11.54
CA ARG A 273 11.30 -16.51 -11.58
C ARG A 273 12.40 -16.81 -12.60
N GLY A 274 13.44 -17.50 -12.15
CA GLY A 274 14.60 -17.86 -12.98
C GLY A 274 15.54 -16.70 -13.33
N LYS A 275 15.36 -15.53 -12.72
CA LYS A 275 16.23 -14.36 -12.90
C LYS A 275 17.38 -14.33 -11.89
N THR A 276 18.50 -13.75 -12.29
CA THR A 276 19.63 -13.46 -11.39
C THR A 276 19.27 -12.36 -10.40
N GLU A 277 19.97 -12.27 -9.27
CA GLU A 277 19.73 -11.23 -8.25
C GLU A 277 19.77 -9.79 -8.80
N SER A 278 20.69 -9.51 -9.73
CA SER A 278 20.77 -8.20 -10.37
C SER A 278 19.55 -7.92 -11.24
N GLU A 279 19.08 -8.90 -12.02
CA GLU A 279 17.86 -8.76 -12.83
C GLU A 279 16.61 -8.63 -11.94
N ARG A 280 16.53 -9.39 -10.84
CA ARG A 280 15.43 -9.27 -9.86
C ARG A 280 15.37 -7.87 -9.27
N ARG A 281 16.52 -7.30 -8.91
CA ARG A 281 16.62 -5.93 -8.41
C ARG A 281 16.15 -4.92 -9.45
N GLU A 282 16.59 -5.04 -10.70
CA GLU A 282 16.16 -4.14 -11.78
C GLU A 282 14.66 -4.24 -12.06
N ILE A 283 14.12 -5.46 -12.07
CA ILE A 283 12.67 -5.71 -12.20
C ILE A 283 11.91 -5.03 -11.07
N HIS A 284 12.36 -5.19 -9.83
CA HIS A 284 11.72 -4.58 -8.66
C HIS A 284 11.74 -3.05 -8.76
N ILE A 285 12.89 -2.43 -9.05
CA ILE A 285 13.00 -0.98 -9.23
C ILE A 285 12.01 -0.49 -10.29
N ARG A 286 12.01 -1.12 -11.48
CA ARG A 286 11.12 -0.73 -12.58
C ARG A 286 9.64 -0.86 -12.22
N MET A 287 9.25 -1.93 -11.52
CA MET A 287 7.86 -2.13 -11.11
C MET A 287 7.45 -1.10 -10.06
N ARG A 288 8.31 -0.86 -9.05
CA ARG A 288 8.10 0.15 -8.01
C ARG A 288 7.93 1.54 -8.61
N ASP A 289 8.80 1.94 -9.54
CA ASP A 289 8.69 3.22 -10.25
C ASP A 289 7.38 3.35 -11.02
N GLY A 290 6.95 2.27 -11.68
CA GLY A 290 5.67 2.21 -12.37
C GLY A 290 4.47 2.43 -11.43
N VAL A 291 4.48 1.81 -10.24
CA VAL A 291 3.43 1.95 -9.23
C VAL A 291 3.45 3.34 -8.60
N ILE A 292 4.63 3.89 -8.28
CA ILE A 292 4.78 5.27 -7.77
C ILE A 292 4.23 6.27 -8.80
N ALA A 293 4.62 6.14 -10.07
CA ALA A 293 4.13 6.99 -11.15
C ALA A 293 2.60 6.87 -11.31
N PHE A 294 2.05 5.66 -11.17
CA PHE A 294 0.60 5.45 -11.17
C PHE A 294 -0.08 6.25 -10.06
N TRP A 295 0.31 6.09 -8.80
CA TRP A 295 -0.30 6.81 -7.68
C TRP A 295 -0.18 8.33 -7.81
N ARG A 296 1.00 8.83 -8.21
CA ARG A 296 1.20 10.27 -8.45
C ARG A 296 0.30 10.83 -9.54
N SER A 297 0.07 10.06 -10.61
CA SER A 297 -0.86 10.44 -11.67
C SER A 297 -2.33 10.51 -11.22
N GLN A 298 -2.67 9.87 -10.10
CA GLN A 298 -3.99 9.97 -9.46
C GLN A 298 -4.09 11.12 -8.43
N GLY A 299 -3.02 11.93 -8.28
CA GLY A 299 -3.00 13.06 -7.35
C GLY A 299 -2.40 12.75 -5.97
N PHE A 300 -2.05 11.49 -5.71
CA PHE A 300 -1.43 11.10 -4.44
C PHE A 300 -0.01 11.67 -4.32
N ARG A 301 0.37 12.15 -3.14
CA ARG A 301 1.70 12.70 -2.83
C ARG A 301 2.27 12.05 -1.60
N ARG A 302 3.59 11.88 -1.55
CA ARG A 302 4.26 11.20 -0.44
C ARG A 302 4.08 11.96 0.88
N ILE A 303 3.87 11.22 1.98
CA ILE A 303 3.80 11.76 3.34
C ILE A 303 5.18 11.66 3.98
N GLY A 304 5.87 12.79 4.11
CA GLY A 304 7.23 12.80 4.63
C GLY A 304 8.19 11.94 3.79
N THR A 305 9.09 11.24 4.47
CA THR A 305 9.94 10.19 3.90
C THR A 305 9.33 8.79 4.02
N SER A 306 8.06 8.67 4.42
CA SER A 306 7.43 7.37 4.61
C SER A 306 7.22 6.61 3.28
N GLY A 307 6.88 5.33 3.41
CA GLY A 307 6.40 4.51 2.30
C GLY A 307 4.99 4.86 1.81
N PHE A 308 4.29 5.78 2.48
CA PHE A 308 2.88 6.07 2.22
C PHE A 308 2.67 7.37 1.45
N PHE A 309 1.60 7.36 0.68
CA PHE A 309 1.11 8.49 -0.07
C PHE A 309 -0.28 8.89 0.43
N GLY A 310 -0.55 10.18 0.44
CA GLY A 310 -1.83 10.77 0.78
C GLY A 310 -2.50 11.44 -0.41
N LEU A 311 -3.82 11.42 -0.44
CA LEU A 311 -4.67 12.25 -1.29
C LEU A 311 -5.62 13.04 -0.38
N ALA A 312 -5.52 14.37 -0.43
CA ALA A 312 -6.38 15.24 0.37
C ALA A 312 -7.77 15.34 -0.24
N THR A 313 -8.81 15.32 0.60
CA THR A 313 -10.19 15.59 0.14
C THR A 313 -10.43 17.07 -0.11
N ASP A 314 -9.72 17.96 0.59
CA ASP A 314 -9.77 19.40 0.34
C ASP A 314 -9.12 19.74 -1.02
N PRO A 315 -9.87 20.31 -1.99
CA PRO A 315 -9.33 20.69 -3.29
C PRO A 315 -8.25 21.77 -3.19
N ASN A 316 -8.25 22.59 -2.13
CA ASN A 316 -7.27 23.66 -1.92
C ASN A 316 -6.02 23.20 -1.15
N HIS A 317 -5.91 21.91 -0.82
CA HIS A 317 -4.77 21.39 -0.10
C HIS A 317 -3.46 21.59 -0.89
N PRO A 318 -2.35 22.04 -0.26
CA PRO A 318 -1.09 22.29 -0.98
C PRO A 318 -0.51 21.07 -1.71
N ALA A 319 -0.83 19.85 -1.27
CA ALA A 319 -0.45 18.63 -1.99
C ALA A 319 -0.96 18.61 -3.45
N ASN A 320 -2.11 19.22 -3.73
CA ASN A 320 -2.72 19.24 -5.06
C ASN A 320 -1.94 20.12 -6.06
N THR A 321 -1.09 21.05 -5.58
CA THR A 321 -0.26 21.91 -6.44
C THR A 321 1.08 21.29 -6.79
N ILE A 322 1.46 20.19 -6.13
CA ILE A 322 2.72 19.49 -6.41
C ILE A 322 2.55 18.69 -7.69
N SER A 323 3.44 18.87 -8.67
CA SER A 323 3.43 18.03 -9.88
C SER A 323 3.96 16.61 -9.57
N PRO A 324 3.55 15.56 -10.32
CA PRO A 324 4.09 14.22 -10.14
C PRO A 324 5.63 14.14 -10.14
N THR A 325 6.32 14.98 -10.92
CA THR A 325 7.79 14.98 -11.02
C THR A 325 8.47 15.86 -9.97
N SER A 326 7.71 16.67 -9.23
CA SER A 326 8.21 17.53 -8.14
C SER A 326 7.93 16.96 -6.76
N ASP A 327 7.25 15.81 -6.69
CA ASP A 327 6.98 15.13 -5.43
C ASP A 327 8.27 14.54 -4.84
N PHE A 328 8.30 14.35 -3.52
CA PHE A 328 9.51 13.90 -2.84
C PHE A 328 9.72 12.40 -3.04
N ASP A 329 10.95 12.01 -3.37
CA ASP A 329 11.42 10.62 -3.34
C ASP A 329 12.56 10.50 -2.34
N PRO A 330 12.43 9.64 -1.31
CA PRO A 330 13.56 9.34 -0.45
C PRO A 330 14.66 8.68 -1.30
N PRO A 331 15.94 8.91 -0.97
CA PRO A 331 17.01 8.14 -1.58
C PRO A 331 16.73 6.66 -1.38
N ASP A 332 17.00 5.84 -2.40
CA ASP A 332 16.99 4.40 -2.20
C ASP A 332 17.97 4.10 -1.08
N VAL A 333 17.47 3.49 -0.01
CA VAL A 333 18.34 2.89 0.99
C VAL A 333 19.06 1.79 0.23
N GLU A 334 20.36 1.96 -0.01
CA GLU A 334 21.14 0.85 -0.57
C GLU A 334 20.92 -0.32 0.40
N PRO A 335 20.27 -1.41 -0.06
CA PRO A 335 20.03 -2.53 0.82
C PRO A 335 21.40 -2.96 1.30
N ASP A 336 21.58 -2.99 2.63
CA ASP A 336 22.82 -3.52 3.18
C ASP A 336 23.03 -4.90 2.54
N ARG A 337 24.24 -5.19 2.07
CA ARG A 337 24.50 -6.39 1.25
C ARG A 337 24.11 -7.68 1.97
N ASN A 338 23.91 -7.60 3.29
CA ASN A 338 23.49 -8.68 4.16
C ASN A 338 21.96 -8.79 4.37
N GLU A 339 21.17 -7.76 4.03
CA GLU A 339 19.72 -7.75 4.30
C GLU A 339 18.86 -8.42 3.21
N ILE A 340 19.36 -8.58 1.98
CA ILE A 340 18.55 -9.08 0.86
C ILE A 340 18.09 -10.53 1.08
N SER A 341 18.91 -11.36 1.74
CA SER A 341 18.47 -12.69 2.21
C SER A 341 17.40 -12.55 3.29
N SER A 342 17.64 -11.67 4.27
CA SER A 342 16.77 -11.53 5.45
C SER A 342 15.39 -10.92 5.16
N VAL A 343 15.23 -10.08 4.13
CA VAL A 343 13.91 -9.51 3.80
C VAL A 343 13.02 -10.55 3.11
N GLN A 344 13.60 -11.44 2.31
CA GLN A 344 12.88 -12.61 1.80
C GLN A 344 12.62 -13.64 2.90
N ASP A 345 13.58 -13.89 3.79
CA ASP A 345 13.41 -14.85 4.89
C ASP A 345 12.44 -14.35 5.97
N ALA A 346 12.44 -13.05 6.30
CA ALA A 346 11.49 -12.44 7.23
C ALA A 346 10.08 -12.35 6.63
N PHE A 347 9.97 -12.09 5.32
CA PHE A 347 8.68 -12.08 4.60
C PHE A 347 8.12 -13.50 4.44
N LEU A 348 8.96 -14.51 4.15
CA LEU A 348 8.58 -15.92 4.11
C LEU A 348 8.24 -16.47 5.52
N ALA A 349 8.96 -16.04 6.57
CA ALA A 349 8.61 -16.35 7.96
C ALA A 349 7.27 -15.73 8.39
N GLN A 350 6.94 -14.53 7.87
CA GLN A 350 5.66 -13.87 8.09
C GLN A 350 4.50 -14.57 7.34
N LEU A 351 4.78 -15.21 6.20
CA LEU A 351 3.82 -16.06 5.48
C LEU A 351 3.64 -17.46 6.11
N GLY A 352 4.65 -17.99 6.80
CA GLY A 352 4.57 -19.26 7.53
C GLY A 352 3.58 -19.25 8.72
N HIS A 353 3.19 -18.07 9.20
CA HIS A 353 2.29 -17.91 10.35
C HIS A 353 0.84 -17.53 10.01
N ARG A 354 0.50 -17.29 8.74
CA ARG A 354 -0.90 -17.01 8.34
C ARG A 354 -1.22 -17.72 7.02
N VAL A 355 -1.77 -18.93 7.14
CA VAL A 355 -2.53 -19.57 6.05
C VAL A 355 -3.79 -18.74 5.84
N TYR A 356 -3.76 -17.84 4.86
CA TYR A 356 -4.97 -17.17 4.41
C TYR A 356 -5.83 -18.19 3.66
N HIS A 357 -6.89 -18.68 4.31
CA HIS A 357 -8.01 -19.26 3.60
C HIS A 357 -8.71 -18.11 2.86
N GLY A 358 -8.32 -17.89 1.61
CA GLY A 358 -9.11 -17.05 0.71
C GLY A 358 -10.55 -17.56 0.68
N PRO A 359 -11.54 -16.70 0.38
CA PRO A 359 -12.93 -17.12 0.25
C PRO A 359 -13.00 -18.21 -0.83
N SER A 360 -13.22 -19.44 -0.37
CA SER A 360 -13.34 -20.65 -1.17
C SER A 360 -14.51 -20.50 -2.15
N GLY A 361 -14.25 -20.87 -3.40
CA GLY A 361 -15.23 -20.80 -4.47
C GLY A 361 -14.67 -20.93 -5.90
N ILE A 362 -13.37 -21.12 -6.07
CA ILE A 362 -12.81 -21.62 -7.34
C ILE A 362 -11.92 -22.81 -7.02
N GLU A 363 -12.49 -24.01 -7.08
CA GLU A 363 -11.73 -25.24 -7.21
C GLU A 363 -11.01 -25.20 -8.56
N THR A 364 -9.72 -24.94 -8.55
CA THR A 364 -8.84 -25.36 -9.64
C THR A 364 -8.37 -26.77 -9.35
N TYR A 365 -8.95 -27.74 -10.06
CA TYR A 365 -8.38 -29.08 -10.20
C TYR A 365 -6.99 -28.96 -10.86
N TYR A 366 -6.00 -29.62 -10.27
CA TYR A 366 -4.78 -30.05 -10.96
C TYR A 366 -4.98 -31.46 -11.53
#